data_AF-A0A2V8T8A4-F1
#
_entry.id   AF-A0A2V8T8A4-F1
#
_cell.length_a   1.000
_cell.length_b   1.000
_cell.length_c   1.000
_cell.angle_alpha   90.00
_cell.angle_beta   90.00
_cell.angle_gamma   90.00
#
_symmetry.space_group_name_H-M   'P 1'
#
loop_
_entity.id
_entity.type
_entity.pdbx_description
1 polymer ?
#
loop_
_entity_poly.entity_id
_entity_poly.type
_entity_poly.pdbx_seq_one_letter_code
_entity_poly.pdbx_strand_id
1 'polypeptide(L)'
;MNTSLPEDIIPDNDQTRARGAHLEEIKNLVGNAYPNKFQRTNVAGSIEGEDTISALADHEAIKRIVGDESFSEAFTLLASKVKEGARPTAEELEPVNAKLADLGVRVSGRLATPPRVMGKAAFVH
;
A
#
# COMPACT_ATOMS: atom_id res chain seq x y z
N MET A 1 25.74 -24.58 19.00
CA MET A 1 25.70 -23.14 19.34
C MET A 1 24.31 -22.86 19.85
N ASN A 2 24.19 -22.34 21.08
CA ASN A 2 22.89 -22.04 21.69
C ASN A 2 22.32 -20.81 20.96
N THR A 3 21.31 -21.00 20.11
CA THR A 3 20.68 -19.96 19.28
C THR A 3 19.53 -19.25 20.01
N SER A 4 19.51 -19.26 21.33
CA SER A 4 18.53 -18.51 22.12
C SER A 4 18.94 -17.04 22.11
N LEU A 5 18.17 -16.21 21.42
CA LEU A 5 18.16 -14.77 21.64
C LEU A 5 17.97 -14.51 23.15
N PRO A 6 18.61 -13.49 23.74
CA PRO A 6 18.39 -13.13 25.14
C PRO A 6 16.88 -13.06 25.44
N GLU A 7 16.46 -13.69 26.55
CA GLU A 7 15.05 -13.88 26.92
C GLU A 7 14.28 -12.54 27.04
N ASP A 8 14.99 -11.42 27.15
CA ASP A 8 14.43 -10.07 27.32
C ASP A 8 14.33 -9.22 26.03
N ILE A 9 14.74 -9.71 24.85
CA ILE A 9 14.66 -8.91 23.60
C ILE A 9 13.21 -8.66 23.19
N ILE A 10 12.32 -9.64 23.43
CA ILE A 10 10.92 -9.55 23.05
C ILE A 10 10.10 -9.55 24.33
N PRO A 11 9.42 -8.44 24.67
CA PRO A 11 8.65 -8.37 25.89
C PRO A 11 7.51 -9.40 25.86
N ASP A 12 7.37 -10.21 26.90
CA ASP A 12 6.24 -11.13 27.06
C ASP A 12 4.99 -10.36 27.50
N ASN A 13 4.32 -9.77 26.52
CA ASN A 13 3.05 -9.08 26.69
C ASN A 13 1.99 -9.66 25.76
N ASP A 14 0.76 -9.20 25.93
CA ASP A 14 -0.39 -9.68 25.15
C ASP A 14 -0.19 -9.55 23.64
N GLN A 15 0.50 -8.50 23.17
CA GLN A 15 0.76 -8.31 21.75
C GLN A 15 1.77 -9.32 21.20
N THR A 16 2.83 -9.62 21.95
CA THR A 16 3.81 -10.63 21.57
C THR A 16 3.18 -12.01 21.52
N ARG A 17 2.40 -12.38 22.55
CA ARG A 17 1.70 -13.67 22.61
C ARG A 17 0.71 -13.83 21.46
N ALA A 18 -0.09 -12.79 21.19
CA ALA A 18 -1.03 -12.79 20.07
C ALA A 18 -0.32 -12.93 18.71
N ARG A 19 0.78 -12.19 18.49
CA ARG A 19 1.57 -12.30 17.25
C ARG A 19 2.22 -13.67 17.09
N GLY A 20 2.67 -14.28 18.20
CA GLY A 20 3.18 -15.65 18.21
C GLY A 20 2.11 -16.66 17.79
N ALA A 21 0.91 -16.56 18.35
CA ALA A 21 -0.22 -17.42 17.97
C ALA A 21 -0.57 -17.28 16.48
N HIS A 22 -0.69 -16.05 15.97
CA HIS A 22 -0.94 -15.81 14.54
C HIS A 22 0.16 -16.38 13.64
N LEU A 23 1.43 -16.31 14.06
CA LEU A 23 2.54 -16.88 13.29
C LEU A 23 2.40 -18.39 13.14
N GLU A 24 2.04 -19.10 14.21
CA GLU A 24 1.81 -20.54 14.17
C GLU A 24 0.60 -20.91 13.29
N GLU A 25 -0.48 -20.14 13.35
CA GLU A 25 -1.63 -20.31 12.45
C GLU A 25 -1.24 -20.13 10.98
N ILE A 26 -0.46 -19.10 10.66
CA ILE A 26 0.04 -18.86 9.29
C ILE A 26 0.92 -20.03 8.84
N LYS A 27 1.84 -20.52 9.68
CA LYS A 27 2.66 -21.70 9.36
C LYS A 27 1.80 -22.93 9.06
N ASN A 28 0.76 -23.17 9.84
CA ASN A 28 -0.15 -24.29 9.62
C ASN A 28 -0.94 -24.15 8.32
N LEU A 29 -1.28 -22.92 7.93
CA LEU A 29 -2.06 -22.65 6.72
C LEU A 29 -1.22 -22.70 5.43
N VAL A 30 -0.04 -22.07 5.42
CA VAL A 30 0.75 -21.86 4.19
C VAL A 30 2.13 -22.53 4.22
N GLY A 31 2.51 -23.16 5.33
CA GLY A 31 3.83 -23.75 5.55
C GLY A 31 4.90 -22.71 5.83
N ASN A 32 5.37 -22.00 4.79
CA ASN A 32 6.39 -20.98 4.94
C ASN A 32 5.79 -19.60 5.28
N ALA A 33 5.82 -19.23 6.56
CA ALA A 33 5.37 -17.91 7.03
C ALA A 33 6.26 -16.73 6.59
N TYR A 34 7.45 -17.00 6.05
CA TYR A 34 8.41 -15.99 5.57
C TYR A 34 8.77 -16.25 4.09
N PRO A 35 7.85 -16.05 3.15
CA PRO A 35 8.12 -16.20 1.74
C PRO A 35 9.04 -15.10 1.22
N ASN A 36 9.83 -15.42 0.18
CA ASN A 36 10.80 -14.50 -0.43
C ASN A 36 10.67 -14.39 -1.95
N LYS A 37 9.58 -14.92 -2.54
CA LYS A 37 9.35 -14.94 -3.99
C LYS A 37 8.49 -13.79 -4.50
N PHE A 38 8.02 -12.90 -3.61
CA PHE A 38 7.28 -11.71 -4.03
C PHE A 38 8.23 -10.77 -4.76
N GLN A 39 7.80 -10.24 -5.91
CA GLN A 39 8.57 -9.31 -6.72
C GLN A 39 7.77 -8.04 -6.88
N ARG A 40 8.40 -6.91 -6.52
CA ARG A 40 7.88 -5.59 -6.82
C ARG A 40 7.97 -5.34 -8.32
N THR A 41 7.08 -4.49 -8.84
CA THR A 41 7.22 -3.96 -10.19
C THR A 41 8.31 -2.88 -10.23
N ASN A 42 8.66 -2.39 -11.41
CA ASN A 42 9.52 -1.21 -11.57
C ASN A 42 8.93 -0.26 -12.62
N VAL A 43 7.65 0.07 -12.47
CA VAL A 43 6.93 0.99 -13.36
C VAL A 43 7.50 2.41 -13.24
N ALA A 44 7.92 2.81 -12.04
CA ALA A 44 8.48 4.14 -11.81
C ALA A 44 9.92 4.30 -12.31
N GLY A 45 10.58 3.23 -12.77
CA GLY A 45 11.97 3.26 -13.21
C GLY A 45 12.95 3.67 -12.10
N SER A 46 12.68 3.26 -10.86
CA SER A 46 13.52 3.60 -9.72
C SER A 46 14.94 3.03 -9.89
N ILE A 47 15.93 3.72 -9.30
CA ILE A 47 17.35 3.31 -9.37
C ILE A 47 17.55 1.91 -8.76
N GLU A 48 16.79 1.59 -7.72
CA GLU A 48 16.87 0.30 -7.02
C GLU A 48 16.16 -0.83 -7.78
N GLY A 49 15.49 -0.53 -8.89
CA GLY A 49 14.81 -1.54 -9.71
C GLY A 49 13.47 -2.02 -9.14
N GLU A 50 12.92 -1.34 -8.14
CA GLU A 50 11.69 -1.75 -7.45
C GLU A 50 10.81 -0.55 -7.06
N ASP A 51 9.49 -0.68 -7.29
CA ASP A 51 8.53 0.36 -6.99
C ASP A 51 8.34 0.53 -5.47
N THR A 52 8.28 1.80 -5.05
CA THR A 52 7.79 2.19 -3.73
C THR A 52 6.52 3.01 -3.89
N ILE A 53 5.70 3.09 -2.84
CA ILE A 53 4.47 3.91 -2.85
C ILE A 53 4.82 5.36 -3.20
N SER A 54 5.88 5.92 -2.59
CA SER A 54 6.35 7.28 -2.85
C SER A 54 6.82 7.46 -4.30
N ALA A 55 7.61 6.54 -4.84
CA ALA A 55 8.10 6.64 -6.22
C ALA A 55 6.96 6.58 -7.25
N LEU A 56 5.94 5.74 -7.02
CA LEU A 56 4.77 5.66 -7.88
C LEU A 56 3.90 6.92 -7.78
N ALA A 57 3.67 7.43 -6.57
CA ALA A 57 2.94 8.69 -6.37
C ALA A 57 3.65 9.87 -7.04
N ASP A 58 4.98 9.84 -7.10
CA ASP A 58 5.79 10.87 -7.74
C ASP A 58 6.01 10.68 -9.25
N HIS A 59 5.63 9.54 -9.81
CA HIS A 59 5.92 9.19 -11.20
C HIS A 59 5.15 10.06 -12.19
N GLU A 60 5.86 10.68 -13.14
CA GLU A 60 5.30 11.65 -14.10
C GLU A 60 4.11 11.11 -14.91
N ALA A 61 4.15 9.86 -15.37
CA ALA A 61 3.02 9.29 -16.10
C ALA A 61 1.79 9.07 -15.20
N ILE A 62 2.00 8.72 -13.93
CA ILE A 62 0.92 8.56 -12.97
C ILE A 62 0.37 9.94 -12.60
N LYS A 63 1.25 10.91 -12.36
CA LYS A 63 0.88 12.33 -12.20
C LYS A 63 0.14 12.90 -13.40
N ARG A 64 0.45 12.48 -14.64
CA ARG A 64 -0.28 12.87 -15.86
C ARG A 64 -1.56 12.08 -16.09
N ILE A 65 -1.70 10.87 -15.57
CA ILE A 65 -2.99 10.17 -15.64
C ILE A 65 -3.94 10.74 -14.59
N VAL A 66 -3.43 10.98 -13.39
CA VAL A 66 -4.13 11.68 -12.30
C VAL A 66 -4.31 13.16 -12.61
N GLY A 67 -3.41 13.73 -13.41
CA GLY A 67 -3.27 15.15 -13.68
C GLY A 67 -2.98 15.47 -15.15
N ASP A 68 -3.73 14.85 -16.07
CA ASP A 68 -3.68 15.10 -17.53
C ASP A 68 -3.78 16.62 -17.78
N GLU A 69 -3.46 17.19 -18.94
CA GLU A 69 -3.40 18.67 -19.09
C GLU A 69 -4.78 19.38 -18.92
N SER A 70 -5.86 18.61 -18.74
CA SER A 70 -7.20 19.05 -18.29
C SER A 70 -7.52 18.71 -16.82
N PHE A 71 -6.58 18.07 -16.12
CA PHE A 71 -6.69 17.39 -14.84
C PHE A 71 -5.57 17.69 -13.83
N SER A 72 -4.40 18.21 -14.20
CA SER A 72 -3.57 18.98 -13.23
C SER A 72 -4.37 20.17 -12.74
N GLU A 73 -5.10 20.77 -13.68
CA GLU A 73 -6.20 21.66 -13.39
C GLU A 73 -7.33 20.96 -12.62
N ALA A 74 -7.76 19.73 -12.90
CA ALA A 74 -8.87 19.05 -12.18
C ALA A 74 -8.56 18.29 -10.88
N PHE A 75 -7.33 18.01 -10.45
CA PHE A 75 -7.06 17.70 -9.05
C PHE A 75 -6.93 18.99 -8.24
N THR A 76 -6.44 20.07 -8.87
CA THR A 76 -6.46 21.42 -8.29
C THR A 76 -7.86 22.08 -8.38
N LEU A 77 -8.71 21.68 -9.34
CA LEU A 77 -10.08 22.14 -9.60
C LEU A 77 -11.11 21.21 -8.97
N LEU A 78 -10.84 19.92 -8.77
CA LEU A 78 -11.57 19.17 -7.77
C LEU A 78 -11.15 19.66 -6.39
N ALA A 79 -9.88 19.76 -6.02
CA ALA A 79 -9.51 20.33 -4.71
C ALA A 79 -10.01 21.78 -4.49
N SER A 80 -10.29 22.55 -5.55
CA SER A 80 -10.89 23.90 -5.43
C SER A 80 -12.40 23.99 -5.70
N LYS A 81 -13.06 23.02 -6.37
CA LYS A 81 -14.54 22.94 -6.49
C LYS A 81 -15.19 22.02 -5.46
N VAL A 82 -14.46 20.99 -5.05
CA VAL A 82 -14.76 20.07 -3.97
C VAL A 82 -14.14 20.71 -2.74
N LYS A 83 -14.97 21.45 -1.97
CA LYS A 83 -14.56 21.95 -0.65
C LYS A 83 -13.82 20.83 0.09
N GLU A 84 -12.79 21.19 0.84
CA GLU A 84 -12.11 20.26 1.76
C GLU A 84 -13.13 19.34 2.46
N GLY A 85 -13.09 18.04 2.15
CA GLY A 85 -14.04 17.04 2.65
C GLY A 85 -15.18 16.58 1.72
N ALA A 86 -15.35 17.17 0.54
CA ALA A 86 -16.28 16.65 -0.46
C ALA A 86 -15.62 15.52 -1.29
N ARG A 87 -16.42 14.59 -1.83
CA ARG A 87 -15.94 13.44 -2.60
C ARG A 87 -16.23 13.66 -4.08
N PRO A 88 -15.28 13.33 -4.99
CA PRO A 88 -15.56 13.25 -6.42
C PRO A 88 -16.76 12.33 -6.69
N THR A 89 -17.52 12.64 -7.74
CA THR A 89 -18.61 11.77 -8.18
C THR A 89 -18.06 10.53 -8.88
N ALA A 90 -18.85 9.46 -8.94
CA ALA A 90 -18.43 8.21 -9.60
C ALA A 90 -18.14 8.41 -11.10
N GLU A 91 -18.91 9.28 -11.76
CA GLU A 91 -18.76 9.61 -13.20
C GLU A 91 -17.43 10.31 -13.49
N GLU A 92 -16.92 11.12 -12.54
CA GLU A 92 -15.61 11.79 -12.66
C GLU A 92 -14.45 10.81 -12.43
N LEU A 93 -14.64 9.75 -11.64
CA LEU A 93 -13.60 8.77 -11.32
C LEU A 93 -13.45 7.68 -12.38
N GLU A 94 -14.52 7.32 -13.07
CA GLU A 94 -14.53 6.22 -14.05
C GLU A 94 -13.46 6.32 -15.14
N PRO A 95 -13.28 7.45 -15.86
CA PRO A 95 -12.26 7.54 -16.91
C PRO A 95 -10.83 7.47 -16.36
N VAL A 96 -10.62 7.96 -15.13
CA VAL A 96 -9.31 7.90 -14.46
C VAL A 96 -9.00 6.48 -14.02
N ASN A 97 -9.98 5.80 -13.42
CA ASN A 97 -9.86 4.40 -13.04
C ASN A 97 -9.58 3.50 -14.24
N ALA A 98 -10.21 3.76 -15.40
CA ALA A 98 -9.92 3.04 -16.63
C ALA A 98 -8.47 3.20 -17.07
N LYS A 99 -7.91 4.43 -17.07
CA LYS A 99 -6.50 4.67 -17.41
C LYS A 99 -5.53 4.08 -16.38
N LEU A 100 -5.87 4.15 -15.09
CA LEU A 100 -5.05 3.58 -14.01
C LEU A 100 -5.10 2.05 -14.00
N ALA A 101 -6.19 1.44 -14.43
CA ALA A 101 -6.33 -0.01 -14.49
C ALA A 101 -5.32 -0.66 -15.46
N ASP A 102 -4.88 0.08 -16.48
CA ASP A 102 -3.82 -0.38 -17.40
C ASP A 102 -2.44 -0.45 -16.72
N LEU A 103 -2.25 0.25 -15.59
CA LEU A 103 -1.02 0.23 -14.80
C LEU A 103 -1.05 -0.88 -13.75
N GLY A 104 -0.62 -2.07 -14.14
CA GLY A 104 -0.40 -3.18 -13.20
C GLY A 104 0.81 -2.94 -12.30
N VAL A 105 0.58 -2.55 -11.03
CA VAL A 105 1.64 -2.32 -10.03
C VAL A 105 1.66 -3.38 -8.93
N ARG A 106 2.85 -3.73 -8.44
CA ARG A 106 3.06 -4.59 -7.26
C ARG A 106 4.04 -3.91 -6.32
N VAL A 107 3.59 -3.58 -5.13
CA VAL A 107 4.37 -2.91 -4.09
C VAL A 107 4.42 -3.75 -2.81
N SER A 108 5.45 -3.53 -2.00
CA SER A 108 5.57 -4.10 -0.65
C SER A 108 6.12 -3.07 0.31
N GLY A 109 5.73 -3.15 1.58
CA GLY A 109 6.16 -2.22 2.62
C GLY A 109 5.72 -2.66 4.01
N ARG A 110 6.08 -1.87 5.02
CA ARG A 110 5.63 -2.06 6.39
C ARG A 110 4.30 -1.34 6.59
N LEU A 111 3.31 -2.04 7.15
CA LEU A 111 2.10 -1.39 7.65
C LEU A 111 2.48 -0.47 8.82
N ALA A 112 2.49 0.83 8.57
CA ALA A 112 2.89 1.83 9.57
C ALA A 112 1.79 2.02 10.63
N THR A 113 0.54 1.88 10.23
CA THR A 113 -0.64 2.00 11.10
C THR A 113 -1.55 0.78 10.96
N PRO A 114 -2.34 0.45 12.00
CA PRO A 114 -3.36 -0.58 11.89
C PRO A 114 -4.36 -0.25 10.78
N PRO A 115 -4.80 -1.24 9.98
CA PRO A 115 -5.78 -1.01 8.93
C PRO A 115 -7.07 -0.38 9.48
N ARG A 116 -7.50 0.72 8.88
CA ARG A 116 -8.80 1.33 9.20
C ARG A 116 -9.89 0.58 8.44
N VAL A 117 -10.58 -0.32 9.12
CA VAL A 117 -11.64 -1.16 8.55
C VAL A 117 -12.96 -0.38 8.44
N MET A 118 -13.58 -0.41 7.27
CA MET A 118 -14.85 0.24 6.92
C MET A 118 -15.77 -0.79 6.23
N GLY A 119 -16.27 -1.75 7.01
CA GLY A 119 -17.11 -2.84 6.50
C GLY A 119 -16.35 -3.79 5.59
N LYS A 120 -16.58 -3.71 4.27
CA LYS A 120 -15.90 -4.56 3.25
C LYS A 120 -14.59 -3.97 2.72
N ALA A 121 -14.24 -2.75 3.11
CA ALA A 121 -13.02 -2.06 2.68
C ALA A 121 -12.11 -1.79 3.88
N ALA A 122 -10.81 -1.72 3.63
CA ALA A 122 -9.83 -1.28 4.63
C ALA A 122 -8.83 -0.31 3.98
N PHE A 123 -8.41 0.69 4.75
CA PHE A 123 -7.40 1.66 4.34
C PHE A 123 -6.13 1.47 5.17
N VAL A 124 -4.99 1.45 4.49
CA VAL A 124 -3.65 1.29 5.08
C VAL A 124 -2.72 2.37 4.55
N HIS A 125 -1.73 2.72 5.35
CA HIS A 125 -0.64 3.63 4.99
C HIS A 125 0.61 2.82 4.65
#